data_AF-A0A9P6H925-F1
#
_entry.id   AF-A0A9P6H925-F1
#
_cell.length_a   1.000
_cell.length_b   1.000
_cell.length_c   1.000
_cell.angle_alpha   90.00
_cell.angle_beta   90.00
_cell.angle_gamma   90.00
#
_symmetry.space_group_name_H-M   'P 1'
#
loop_
_entity.id
_entity.type
_entity.pdbx_description
1 polymer ?
#
loop_
_entity_poly.entity_id
_entity_poly.type
_entity_poly.pdbx_seq_one_letter_code
_entity_poly.pdbx_strand_id
1 'polypeptide(L)'
;MDFYKSKQAIALPPDSEDEKFLKDDKAVDPELGANPPQQECGRRCCARGRKVIRRIGHFLILGAFLYWLCGPSVKFRHGGGHKGPDVQLSDFTEFPYFTELDELSGAVLGDYTLVAFDSDEKLECDQFAEWSEPKKIDHHCGKGHHRKPHPPKESEPPHHPGDPEPPQHPDHPDHPHKPDHPDHPHKPGHPHKPDHPHKPDHPHKPHHPHRPGRPHRGPHGPKYTSDATFKLPLSESALLFYSHGPFAHGGIVFSQDDSDSLRSDEVEVTINAKIWDKAALGLAKVCTLKRDHGAGLGIWTEALEHEKPEEHQKHELAMRISVKFPKHPNTLELEKLQTHMPLFSHFFKEANLKVKDLEVLSFFAPIGAQALHVDRGTVKTENNVVVGNYTATEFLVLETKNSPIIVNVTLSNAPEKKFDGEEDEHTDSSKLFIKTSNSPICGNLSLVANTKDHSGGKFLVHAITTHSLLHIGFADAPVDSILRFTGLTSLFPAVAIMHPTYQGDFLVKSTLFGPKVEVKEDVVDPAGKNRTRTVDVSQGGREITGKVFWGSEEESKDAFGHVELGSTLLRAVLKL
;
A
#
# COMPACT_ATOMS: atom_id res chain seq x y z
N MET A 1 0.74 59.06 -2.94
CA MET A 1 1.73 59.97 -2.34
C MET A 1 2.67 59.11 -1.50
N ASP A 2 3.92 59.54 -1.42
CA ASP A 2 5.11 58.78 -0.98
C ASP A 2 5.47 57.57 -1.84
N PHE A 3 6.79 57.38 -2.02
CA PHE A 3 7.36 56.86 -3.26
C PHE A 3 8.71 56.17 -2.98
N TYR A 4 8.80 54.83 -3.18
CA TYR A 4 10.03 54.06 -3.49
C TYR A 4 11.24 54.17 -2.49
N LYS A 5 12.28 53.32 -2.45
CA LYS A 5 12.79 52.14 -3.19
C LYS A 5 13.57 51.32 -2.12
N SER A 6 13.73 50.00 -2.16
CA SER A 6 14.55 49.31 -3.16
C SER A 6 14.22 47.81 -3.28
N LYS A 7 14.20 47.33 -4.53
CA LYS A 7 14.56 45.94 -4.87
C LYS A 7 15.98 45.99 -5.42
N GLN A 8 16.76 44.93 -5.23
CA GLN A 8 17.79 44.58 -6.21
C GLN A 8 17.99 43.06 -6.25
N ALA A 9 17.88 42.51 -7.46
CA ALA A 9 18.38 41.20 -7.82
C ALA A 9 19.42 41.43 -8.92
N ILE A 10 20.55 40.73 -8.84
CA ILE A 10 21.65 40.68 -9.82
C ILE A 10 22.10 39.20 -9.75
N ALA A 11 21.78 38.31 -10.69
CA ALA A 11 22.05 38.24 -12.14
C ALA A 11 23.25 37.33 -12.44
N LEU A 12 23.00 36.27 -13.23
CA LEU A 12 24.00 35.43 -13.88
C LEU A 12 24.23 35.94 -15.32
N PRO A 13 25.49 36.08 -15.78
CA PRO A 13 25.84 36.32 -17.18
C PRO A 13 26.71 35.13 -17.75
N PRO A 14 27.06 35.07 -19.05
CA PRO A 14 26.44 34.06 -19.93
C PRO A 14 27.41 33.38 -20.94
N ASP A 15 26.86 32.57 -21.86
CA ASP A 15 27.37 32.22 -23.21
C ASP A 15 28.78 31.55 -23.30
N SER A 16 29.26 30.91 -24.38
CA SER A 16 28.80 30.50 -25.73
C SER A 16 29.56 29.18 -26.09
N GLU A 17 29.15 28.29 -26.99
CA GLU A 17 29.25 28.24 -28.47
C GLU A 17 28.79 26.79 -28.86
N ASP A 18 28.31 26.41 -30.05
CA ASP A 18 28.14 27.13 -31.32
C ASP A 18 27.10 26.44 -32.23
N GLU A 19 26.53 27.21 -33.19
CA GLU A 19 26.20 26.85 -34.60
C GLU A 19 25.53 25.49 -35.00
N LYS A 20 24.61 25.38 -35.98
CA LYS A 20 24.28 26.25 -37.14
C LYS A 20 22.95 25.84 -37.85
N PHE A 21 22.42 26.79 -38.63
CA PHE A 21 21.73 26.65 -39.95
C PHE A 21 20.18 26.59 -40.13
N LEU A 22 19.68 27.74 -40.64
CA LEU A 22 18.64 27.96 -41.68
C LEU A 22 17.17 27.52 -41.46
N LYS A 23 16.16 28.25 -41.96
CA LYS A 23 15.98 29.69 -42.29
C LYS A 23 14.49 29.93 -42.65
N ASP A 24 14.00 31.14 -42.38
CA ASP A 24 13.07 32.02 -43.16
C ASP A 24 12.18 31.38 -44.27
N ASP A 25 10.92 31.79 -44.51
CA ASP A 25 10.33 33.11 -44.27
C ASP A 25 8.79 33.18 -44.55
N LYS A 26 8.20 34.34 -44.23
CA LYS A 26 7.01 35.01 -44.82
C LYS A 26 5.58 34.71 -44.34
N ALA A 27 4.97 35.79 -43.88
CA ALA A 27 3.54 36.01 -43.61
C ALA A 27 2.77 36.55 -44.83
N VAL A 28 1.44 36.69 -44.71
CA VAL A 28 0.63 37.90 -45.02
C VAL A 28 -0.84 37.68 -44.58
N ASP A 29 -1.46 38.73 -44.03
CA ASP A 29 -2.84 38.87 -43.48
C ASP A 29 -3.71 39.69 -44.50
N PRO A 30 -4.92 40.28 -44.26
CA PRO A 30 -5.94 40.17 -43.18
C PRO A 30 -7.43 40.21 -43.70
N GLU A 31 -8.37 40.59 -42.80
CA GLU A 31 -9.76 41.12 -43.02
C GLU A 31 -10.94 40.12 -43.19
N LEU A 32 -12.19 40.28 -42.66
CA LEU A 32 -12.92 41.25 -41.79
C LEU A 32 -13.78 40.44 -40.75
N GLY A 33 -14.44 40.96 -39.70
CA GLY A 33 -14.47 42.30 -39.06
C GLY A 33 -15.86 42.75 -38.53
N ALA A 34 -15.98 43.09 -37.23
CA ALA A 34 -17.07 43.87 -36.56
C ALA A 34 -18.49 43.22 -36.42
N ASN A 35 -19.40 43.50 -35.47
CA ASN A 35 -19.56 44.37 -34.26
C ASN A 35 -20.92 43.98 -33.55
N PRO A 36 -21.52 44.72 -32.56
CA PRO A 36 -21.09 45.13 -31.21
C PRO A 36 -22.16 44.77 -30.10
N PRO A 37 -22.02 45.16 -28.80
CA PRO A 37 -22.86 44.68 -27.68
C PRO A 37 -23.81 45.74 -27.06
N GLN A 38 -24.69 45.37 -26.09
CA GLN A 38 -24.95 46.19 -24.87
C GLN A 38 -25.83 45.57 -23.74
N GLN A 39 -25.36 45.79 -22.50
CA GLN A 39 -26.05 46.17 -21.24
C GLN A 39 -27.04 45.26 -20.45
N GLU A 40 -26.86 45.34 -19.13
CA GLU A 40 -27.70 44.80 -18.05
C GLU A 40 -28.91 45.70 -17.73
N CYS A 41 -29.99 45.11 -17.20
CA CYS A 41 -30.91 45.78 -16.28
C CYS A 41 -31.56 44.75 -15.33
N GLY A 42 -32.05 45.13 -14.14
CA GLY A 42 -32.39 44.12 -13.12
C GLY A 42 -33.51 44.43 -12.12
N ARG A 43 -33.75 43.41 -11.27
CA ARG A 43 -34.47 43.38 -9.97
C ARG A 43 -36.03 43.39 -9.90
N ARG A 44 -36.53 42.20 -9.49
CA ARG A 44 -37.40 41.91 -8.29
C ARG A 44 -38.94 42.11 -8.30
N CYS A 45 -39.57 41.23 -7.49
CA CYS A 45 -40.93 41.24 -6.90
C CYS A 45 -42.10 40.90 -7.84
N CYS A 46 -43.16 40.14 -7.50
CA CYS A 46 -43.69 39.51 -6.25
C CYS A 46 -44.68 38.36 -6.63
N ALA A 47 -45.21 37.45 -5.77
CA ALA A 47 -44.81 36.89 -4.47
C ALA A 47 -45.76 35.74 -3.99
N ARG A 48 -45.27 34.89 -3.04
CA ARG A 48 -46.01 34.03 -2.07
C ARG A 48 -46.85 32.81 -2.52
N GLY A 49 -46.40 31.62 -2.09
CA GLY A 49 -47.23 30.44 -1.77
C GLY A 49 -46.43 29.45 -0.89
N ARG A 50 -46.93 29.09 0.30
CA ARG A 50 -46.30 28.10 1.23
C ARG A 50 -46.84 26.69 0.88
N LYS A 51 -46.27 25.52 1.24
CA LYS A 51 -45.73 25.06 2.53
C LYS A 51 -45.21 23.59 2.35
N VAL A 52 -44.24 23.15 3.16
CA VAL A 52 -43.90 21.73 3.48
C VAL A 52 -43.53 20.76 2.33
N ILE A 53 -42.23 20.47 2.15
CA ILE A 53 -41.66 19.11 2.32
C ILE A 53 -40.30 19.26 3.03
N ARG A 54 -40.16 18.62 4.19
CA ARG A 54 -38.91 18.45 4.95
C ARG A 54 -38.65 16.94 5.00
N ARG A 55 -37.39 16.50 4.81
CA ARG A 55 -36.96 15.07 4.71
C ARG A 55 -37.29 14.32 3.40
N ILE A 56 -36.51 14.52 2.34
CA ILE A 56 -35.89 13.41 1.57
C ILE A 56 -34.51 13.92 1.12
N GLY A 57 -33.45 13.51 1.82
CA GLY A 57 -32.09 14.00 1.57
C GLY A 57 -31.03 13.28 2.41
N HIS A 58 -31.26 11.99 2.67
CA HIS A 58 -30.44 11.16 3.58
C HIS A 58 -30.28 9.71 3.09
N PHE A 59 -30.73 9.37 1.87
CA PHE A 59 -30.84 7.97 1.41
C PHE A 59 -30.19 7.67 0.05
N LEU A 60 -29.46 8.61 -0.56
CA LEU A 60 -28.79 8.40 -1.86
C LEU A 60 -27.24 8.48 -1.80
N ILE A 61 -26.64 8.64 -0.62
CA ILE A 61 -25.17 8.59 -0.43
C ILE A 61 -24.74 7.29 0.29
N LEU A 62 -25.65 6.60 0.98
CA LEU A 62 -25.41 5.29 1.60
C LEU A 62 -25.36 4.12 0.61
N GLY A 63 -25.87 4.28 -0.62
CA GLY A 63 -25.94 3.21 -1.62
C GLY A 63 -24.59 2.82 -2.25
N ALA A 64 -23.61 3.73 -2.27
CA ALA A 64 -22.25 3.46 -2.75
C ALA A 64 -21.28 2.99 -1.65
N PHE A 65 -21.72 2.98 -0.38
CA PHE A 65 -20.88 2.73 0.79
C PHE A 65 -20.65 1.24 1.12
N LEU A 66 -21.22 0.33 0.31
CA LEU A 66 -21.21 -1.12 0.57
C LEU A 66 -20.65 -1.98 -0.58
N TYR A 67 -20.20 -1.38 -1.69
CA TYR A 67 -19.69 -2.13 -2.85
C TYR A 67 -18.15 -2.14 -2.98
N TRP A 68 -17.43 -1.61 -1.98
CA TRP A 68 -15.97 -1.64 -1.91
C TRP A 68 -15.46 -2.12 -0.53
N LEU A 69 -16.16 -3.12 0.03
CA LEU A 69 -15.80 -3.83 1.26
C LEU A 69 -15.82 -5.36 1.01
N CYS A 70 -14.91 -5.84 0.16
CA CYS A 70 -14.65 -7.27 -0.06
C CYS A 70 -13.20 -7.52 -0.51
N GLY A 71 -12.24 -7.29 0.39
CA GLY A 71 -11.03 -8.11 0.50
C GLY A 71 -11.33 -9.34 1.40
N PRO A 72 -10.52 -10.42 1.36
CA PRO A 72 -10.88 -11.69 1.98
C PRO A 72 -11.05 -11.63 3.52
N SER A 73 -11.87 -12.55 4.03
CA SER A 73 -12.57 -12.41 5.30
C SER A 73 -11.71 -12.64 6.55
N VAL A 74 -11.38 -11.56 7.27
CA VAL A 74 -11.11 -11.63 8.71
C VAL A 74 -12.44 -11.74 9.45
N LYS A 75 -12.69 -12.87 10.13
CA LYS A 75 -13.94 -13.09 10.88
C LYS A 75 -13.94 -12.32 12.20
N PHE A 76 -14.58 -11.16 12.23
CA PHE A 76 -14.91 -10.48 13.49
C PHE A 76 -15.94 -11.28 14.29
N ARG A 77 -15.55 -11.76 15.47
CA ARG A 77 -16.47 -12.29 16.48
C ARG A 77 -16.69 -11.21 17.53
N HIS A 78 -17.91 -10.66 17.61
CA HIS A 78 -18.23 -9.68 18.65
C HIS A 78 -18.19 -10.31 20.05
N GLY A 79 -17.29 -9.80 20.88
CA GLY A 79 -17.30 -9.88 22.34
C GLY A 79 -16.79 -8.54 22.87
N GLY A 80 -17.55 -7.91 23.77
CA GLY A 80 -17.22 -6.56 24.24
C GLY A 80 -16.02 -6.53 25.21
N GLY A 81 -15.18 -5.50 25.08
CA GLY A 81 -14.05 -5.26 25.97
C GLY A 81 -12.91 -4.53 25.25
N HIS A 82 -12.42 -3.44 25.84
CA HIS A 82 -11.28 -2.69 25.29
C HIS A 82 -10.01 -3.55 25.21
N LYS A 83 -9.45 -3.67 24.00
CA LYS A 83 -8.01 -3.79 23.69
C LYS A 83 -7.81 -3.47 22.21
N GLY A 84 -6.67 -2.86 21.86
CA GLY A 84 -6.31 -2.61 20.46
C GLY A 84 -5.98 -3.92 19.72
N PRO A 85 -5.87 -3.90 18.39
CA PRO A 85 -5.39 -5.04 17.64
C PRO A 85 -3.87 -5.22 17.87
N ASP A 86 -3.50 -6.13 18.77
CA ASP A 86 -2.17 -6.74 18.75
C ASP A 86 -2.08 -7.60 17.47
N VAL A 87 -1.48 -7.05 16.42
CA VAL A 87 -1.11 -7.82 15.22
C VAL A 87 0.26 -8.43 15.50
N GLN A 88 0.30 -9.71 15.80
CA GLN A 88 1.55 -10.40 16.11
C GLN A 88 2.24 -10.82 14.81
N LEU A 89 3.58 -10.79 14.79
CA LEU A 89 4.33 -11.31 13.64
C LEU A 89 4.06 -12.81 13.42
N SER A 90 3.65 -13.53 14.48
CA SER A 90 3.23 -14.93 14.41
C SER A 90 1.95 -15.16 13.60
N ASP A 91 1.07 -14.15 13.49
CA ASP A 91 -0.13 -14.26 12.66
C ASP A 91 0.27 -14.46 11.18
N PHE A 92 1.39 -13.87 10.74
CA PHE A 92 1.97 -14.10 9.41
C PHE A 92 2.73 -15.42 9.27
N THR A 93 3.11 -16.07 10.37
CA THR A 93 3.63 -17.46 10.33
C THR A 93 2.53 -18.52 10.35
N GLU A 94 1.33 -18.20 10.86
CA GLU A 94 0.17 -19.10 10.91
C GLU A 94 -0.94 -18.80 9.86
N PHE A 95 -0.77 -17.77 9.02
CA PHE A 95 -1.66 -17.59 7.86
C PHE A 95 -1.42 -18.70 6.81
N PRO A 96 -2.46 -19.49 6.43
CA PRO A 96 -2.32 -20.57 5.44
C PRO A 96 -2.05 -20.10 3.99
N TYR A 97 -1.91 -18.78 3.78
CA TYR A 97 -1.58 -18.18 2.49
C TYR A 97 -0.15 -18.53 2.01
N PHE A 98 0.76 -18.96 2.89
CA PHE A 98 2.10 -19.41 2.49
C PHE A 98 2.13 -20.75 1.74
N THR A 99 1.02 -21.49 1.65
CA THR A 99 0.88 -22.70 0.83
C THR A 99 0.05 -22.52 -0.45
N GLU A 100 -0.63 -21.38 -0.65
CA GLU A 100 -1.48 -21.15 -1.85
C GLU A 100 -0.98 -20.01 -2.78
N LEU A 101 0.16 -19.36 -2.48
CA LEU A 101 0.83 -18.46 -3.44
C LEU A 101 1.59 -19.18 -4.57
N ASP A 102 1.57 -20.51 -4.61
CA ASP A 102 1.91 -21.32 -5.79
C ASP A 102 0.75 -21.37 -6.83
N GLU A 103 -0.48 -20.91 -6.51
CA GLU A 103 -1.69 -21.08 -7.36
C GLU A 103 -2.38 -19.76 -7.79
N LEU A 104 -1.70 -18.60 -7.73
CA LEU A 104 -2.26 -17.29 -8.13
C LEU A 104 -1.48 -16.54 -9.24
N SER A 105 -0.57 -17.21 -9.93
CA SER A 105 0.05 -16.74 -11.19
C SER A 105 -0.93 -16.65 -12.36
N GLY A 106 -2.06 -17.38 -12.30
CA GLY A 106 -3.07 -17.48 -13.36
C GLY A 106 -4.01 -16.28 -13.53
N ALA A 107 -3.49 -15.04 -13.54
CA ALA A 107 -4.24 -13.86 -13.97
C ALA A 107 -3.80 -13.46 -15.39
N VAL A 108 -4.74 -13.44 -16.34
CA VAL A 108 -4.47 -13.10 -17.75
C VAL A 108 -3.90 -11.69 -17.85
N LEU A 109 -2.60 -11.59 -18.13
CA LEU A 109 -1.91 -10.36 -18.50
C LEU A 109 -2.36 -9.94 -19.91
N GLY A 110 -3.49 -9.23 -20.00
CA GLY A 110 -3.88 -8.55 -21.23
C GLY A 110 -3.01 -7.31 -21.44
N ASP A 111 -2.19 -7.32 -22.50
CA ASP A 111 -1.46 -6.19 -23.11
C ASP A 111 -1.09 -5.02 -22.17
N TYR A 112 -0.37 -5.33 -21.09
CA TYR A 112 0.35 -4.33 -20.33
C TYR A 112 1.79 -4.25 -20.85
N THR A 113 2.08 -3.21 -21.63
CA THR A 113 3.46 -2.84 -21.96
C THR A 113 4.20 -2.58 -20.64
N LEU A 114 5.09 -3.51 -20.26
CA LEU A 114 5.99 -3.30 -19.14
C LEU A 114 6.81 -2.04 -19.45
N VAL A 115 6.65 -1.01 -18.61
CA VAL A 115 7.52 0.16 -18.67
C VAL A 115 8.91 -0.34 -18.34
N ALA A 116 9.81 -0.32 -19.33
CA ALA A 116 11.22 -0.56 -19.10
C ALA A 116 11.69 0.49 -18.09
N PHE A 117 12.19 0.04 -16.94
CA PHE A 117 12.96 0.90 -16.06
C PHE A 117 14.29 1.12 -16.77
N ASP A 118 14.37 2.26 -17.45
CA ASP A 118 15.54 2.64 -18.23
C ASP A 118 16.70 2.91 -17.27
N SER A 119 17.68 2.01 -17.29
CA SER A 119 19.00 2.27 -16.75
C SER A 119 19.99 2.07 -17.89
N ASP A 120 20.48 3.19 -18.43
CA ASP A 120 21.39 3.34 -19.58
C ASP A 120 22.78 2.66 -19.44
N GLU A 121 22.92 1.64 -18.59
CA GLU A 121 24.17 0.96 -18.32
C GLU A 121 24.06 -0.55 -18.58
N LYS A 122 24.93 -1.03 -19.47
CA LYS A 122 24.89 -2.37 -20.03
C LYS A 122 25.31 -3.42 -19.00
N LEU A 123 24.34 -4.02 -18.31
CA LEU A 123 24.55 -5.18 -17.45
C LEU A 123 25.16 -6.35 -18.24
N GLU A 124 26.37 -6.76 -17.90
CA GLU A 124 27.05 -7.89 -18.55
C GLU A 124 26.89 -9.19 -17.73
N CYS A 125 26.41 -10.25 -18.41
CA CYS A 125 26.39 -11.60 -17.86
C CYS A 125 27.80 -12.20 -17.91
N ASP A 126 28.30 -12.68 -16.76
CA ASP A 126 29.60 -13.35 -16.67
C ASP A 126 29.43 -14.89 -16.71
N GLN A 127 28.73 -15.48 -15.75
CA GLN A 127 28.55 -16.94 -15.64
C GLN A 127 27.07 -17.31 -15.67
N PHE A 128 26.67 -18.18 -16.61
CA PHE A 128 25.28 -18.66 -16.71
C PHE A 128 24.96 -19.76 -15.70
N ALA A 129 23.67 -19.94 -15.40
CA ALA A 129 23.18 -21.00 -14.52
C ALA A 129 23.48 -22.41 -15.05
N GLU A 130 24.27 -23.17 -14.31
CA GLU A 130 24.34 -24.62 -14.45
C GLU A 130 23.16 -25.25 -13.69
N TRP A 131 22.05 -25.44 -14.41
CA TRP A 131 20.85 -26.09 -13.89
C TRP A 131 21.08 -27.59 -13.64
N SER A 132 20.75 -28.05 -12.44
CA SER A 132 20.70 -29.48 -12.13
C SER A 132 19.60 -30.20 -12.93
N GLU A 133 19.80 -31.50 -13.20
CA GLU A 133 18.83 -32.31 -13.97
C GLU A 133 17.41 -32.17 -13.39
N PRO A 134 16.38 -31.82 -14.21
CA PRO A 134 15.02 -31.58 -13.71
C PRO A 134 14.41 -32.79 -13.01
N LYS A 135 14.40 -32.74 -11.67
CA LYS A 135 13.82 -33.74 -10.77
C LYS A 135 12.31 -33.66 -10.87
N LYS A 136 11.62 -34.79 -10.99
CA LYS A 136 10.15 -34.79 -11.00
C LYS A 136 9.63 -34.50 -9.59
N ILE A 137 8.62 -33.65 -9.47
CA ILE A 137 8.01 -33.37 -8.16
C ILE A 137 7.14 -34.56 -7.79
N ASP A 138 7.60 -35.35 -6.83
CA ASP A 138 6.83 -36.46 -6.29
C ASP A 138 5.62 -35.91 -5.53
N HIS A 139 4.46 -35.95 -6.20
CA HIS A 139 3.17 -35.84 -5.54
C HIS A 139 2.92 -37.10 -4.70
N HIS A 140 3.68 -37.27 -3.63
CA HIS A 140 3.29 -38.07 -2.47
C HIS A 140 2.12 -37.34 -1.78
N CYS A 141 0.97 -37.32 -2.47
CA CYS A 141 -0.32 -37.31 -1.80
C CYS A 141 -0.30 -38.56 -0.93
N GLY A 142 0.01 -38.35 0.36
CA GLY A 142 0.09 -39.45 1.31
C GLY A 142 -1.21 -40.23 1.21
N LYS A 143 -1.09 -41.56 1.07
CA LYS A 143 -2.24 -42.47 1.17
C LYS A 143 -2.74 -42.48 2.61
N GLY A 144 -3.29 -41.35 3.05
CA GLY A 144 -4.14 -41.26 4.21
C GLY A 144 -5.27 -42.24 3.96
N HIS A 145 -5.25 -43.34 4.71
CA HIS A 145 -6.33 -44.30 4.69
C HIS A 145 -7.64 -43.53 4.86
N HIS A 146 -8.58 -43.71 3.93
CA HIS A 146 -9.96 -43.34 4.13
C HIS A 146 -10.57 -44.21 5.23
N ARG A 147 -10.15 -44.00 6.49
CA ARG A 147 -11.04 -44.18 7.61
C ARG A 147 -12.12 -43.14 7.42
N LYS A 148 -13.28 -43.60 6.92
CA LYS A 148 -14.53 -42.83 7.03
C LYS A 148 -14.59 -42.29 8.46
N PRO A 149 -14.85 -41.00 8.69
CA PRO A 149 -15.15 -40.53 10.03
C PRO A 149 -16.29 -41.39 10.55
N HIS A 150 -16.09 -42.06 11.68
CA HIS A 150 -17.24 -42.57 12.41
C HIS A 150 -18.09 -41.35 12.78
N PRO A 151 -19.42 -41.39 12.59
CA PRO A 151 -20.26 -40.29 13.04
C PRO A 151 -19.99 -40.09 14.54
N PRO A 152 -19.88 -38.82 15.01
CA PRO A 152 -19.70 -38.56 16.42
C PRO A 152 -20.86 -39.20 17.18
N LYS A 153 -20.58 -39.88 18.30
CA LYS A 153 -21.64 -40.28 19.22
C LYS A 153 -22.36 -39.02 19.67
N GLU A 154 -23.65 -38.94 19.40
CA GLU A 154 -24.50 -37.84 19.85
C GLU A 154 -24.45 -37.79 21.39
N SER A 155 -24.08 -36.63 21.91
CA SER A 155 -24.34 -36.26 23.30
C SER A 155 -25.84 -36.01 23.46
N GLU A 156 -26.48 -36.65 24.44
CA GLU A 156 -27.90 -36.46 24.72
C GLU A 156 -28.24 -34.97 24.93
N PRO A 157 -29.31 -34.44 24.32
CA PRO A 157 -29.76 -33.08 24.56
C PRO A 157 -30.47 -32.98 25.92
N PRO A 158 -30.34 -31.85 26.64
CA PRO A 158 -31.05 -31.64 27.90
C PRO A 158 -32.57 -31.57 27.66
N HIS A 159 -33.35 -32.17 28.57
CA HIS A 159 -34.82 -32.11 28.51
C HIS A 159 -35.33 -30.66 28.60
N HIS A 160 -36.13 -30.27 27.62
CA HIS A 160 -36.98 -29.06 27.71
C HIS A 160 -38.43 -29.43 28.12
N PRO A 161 -39.16 -28.54 28.81
CA PRO A 161 -40.54 -28.78 29.21
C PRO A 161 -41.47 -28.82 27.99
N GLY A 162 -42.53 -29.63 28.06
CA GLY A 162 -43.51 -29.76 26.98
C GLY A 162 -44.41 -28.53 26.82
N ASP A 163 -44.68 -28.15 25.57
CA ASP A 163 -45.64 -27.11 25.21
C ASP A 163 -47.11 -27.58 25.39
N PRO A 164 -48.05 -26.68 25.73
CA PRO A 164 -49.47 -27.01 25.91
C PRO A 164 -50.24 -27.17 24.58
N GLU A 165 -51.31 -27.97 24.60
CA GLU A 165 -52.13 -28.26 23.41
C GLU A 165 -52.84 -27.02 22.82
N PRO A 166 -52.99 -26.93 21.48
CA PRO A 166 -53.75 -25.87 20.83
C PRO A 166 -55.27 -26.13 20.84
N PRO A 167 -56.12 -25.11 21.07
CA PRO A 167 -57.58 -25.24 20.99
C PRO A 167 -58.07 -25.29 19.53
N GLN A 168 -59.14 -26.06 19.28
CA GLN A 168 -59.78 -26.17 17.97
C GLN A 168 -60.81 -25.07 17.72
N HIS A 169 -61.02 -24.71 16.45
CA HIS A 169 -62.09 -23.84 15.97
C HIS A 169 -62.58 -24.31 14.57
N PRO A 170 -63.80 -23.91 14.11
CA PRO A 170 -64.75 -24.86 13.52
C PRO A 170 -65.02 -24.63 12.02
N ASP A 171 -65.82 -25.53 11.44
CA ASP A 171 -66.06 -25.65 10.00
C ASP A 171 -66.86 -24.52 9.30
N HIS A 172 -66.76 -24.55 7.97
CA HIS A 172 -67.29 -23.61 6.97
C HIS A 172 -68.82 -23.45 6.89
N PRO A 173 -69.26 -22.29 6.34
CA PRO A 173 -70.48 -22.16 5.52
C PRO A 173 -70.17 -22.01 4.01
N ASP A 174 -71.01 -22.62 3.17
CA ASP A 174 -70.86 -22.70 1.70
C ASP A 174 -71.19 -21.42 0.89
N HIS A 175 -70.77 -21.44 -0.39
CA HIS A 175 -70.99 -20.39 -1.39
C HIS A 175 -72.43 -20.23 -1.90
N PRO A 176 -72.86 -18.99 -2.22
CA PRO A 176 -73.93 -18.71 -3.20
C PRO A 176 -73.41 -18.56 -4.64
N HIS A 177 -74.28 -18.82 -5.63
CA HIS A 177 -73.96 -18.91 -7.06
C HIS A 177 -73.83 -17.56 -7.82
N LYS A 178 -73.21 -17.65 -9.02
CA LYS A 178 -73.12 -16.58 -10.04
C LYS A 178 -74.48 -16.10 -10.57
N PRO A 179 -74.57 -14.84 -11.01
CA PRO A 179 -75.39 -14.41 -12.14
C PRO A 179 -74.53 -14.31 -13.43
N ASP A 180 -75.04 -14.80 -14.56
CA ASP A 180 -74.44 -14.59 -15.89
C ASP A 180 -75.09 -13.41 -16.65
N HIS A 181 -74.27 -12.78 -17.50
CA HIS A 181 -74.52 -11.78 -18.56
C HIS A 181 -75.83 -10.97 -18.68
N PRO A 182 -75.66 -9.67 -18.95
CA PRO A 182 -76.27 -9.00 -20.11
C PRO A 182 -75.29 -8.81 -21.26
N ASP A 183 -75.79 -8.81 -22.49
CA ASP A 183 -75.01 -8.60 -23.72
C ASP A 183 -75.06 -7.15 -24.24
N HIS A 184 -74.18 -6.86 -25.21
CA HIS A 184 -73.76 -5.55 -25.71
C HIS A 184 -74.82 -4.51 -26.12
N PRO A 185 -74.44 -3.21 -26.01
CA PRO A 185 -74.64 -2.21 -27.06
C PRO A 185 -73.43 -2.09 -28.00
N HIS A 186 -73.66 -1.95 -29.30
CA HIS A 186 -72.59 -1.82 -30.32
C HIS A 186 -71.95 -0.42 -30.41
N LYS A 187 -70.77 -0.39 -31.02
CA LYS A 187 -69.77 0.69 -31.10
C LYS A 187 -70.23 1.98 -31.81
N PRO A 188 -69.73 3.15 -31.38
CA PRO A 188 -69.32 4.24 -32.27
C PRO A 188 -67.90 3.99 -32.84
N GLY A 189 -67.65 4.39 -34.10
CA GLY A 189 -66.43 4.04 -34.83
C GLY A 189 -65.14 4.72 -34.34
N HIS A 190 -63.99 4.13 -34.69
CA HIS A 190 -62.67 4.70 -34.40
C HIS A 190 -62.35 5.91 -35.29
N PRO A 191 -61.94 7.05 -34.71
CA PRO A 191 -61.03 7.96 -35.39
C PRO A 191 -59.65 7.29 -35.49
N HIS A 192 -59.03 7.32 -36.67
CA HIS A 192 -57.64 6.90 -36.81
C HIS A 192 -56.75 7.81 -35.95
N LYS A 193 -55.97 7.22 -35.04
CA LYS A 193 -54.89 7.94 -34.34
C LYS A 193 -53.64 7.98 -35.22
N PRO A 194 -52.82 9.05 -35.16
CA PRO A 194 -51.55 9.11 -35.87
C PRO A 194 -50.61 7.99 -35.44
N ASP A 195 -49.77 7.54 -36.37
CA ASP A 195 -48.70 6.58 -36.09
C ASP A 195 -47.85 7.05 -34.91
N HIS A 196 -47.61 6.14 -33.97
CA HIS A 196 -46.69 6.42 -32.88
C HIS A 196 -45.25 6.35 -33.41
N PRO A 197 -44.36 7.27 -32.99
CA PRO A 197 -42.93 7.11 -33.21
C PRO A 197 -42.49 5.74 -32.69
N HIS A 198 -41.66 5.03 -33.45
CA HIS A 198 -41.04 3.80 -32.97
C HIS A 198 -40.36 4.07 -31.63
N LYS A 199 -40.65 3.25 -30.62
CA LYS A 199 -39.85 3.26 -29.40
C LYS A 199 -38.40 2.96 -29.79
N PRO A 200 -37.40 3.69 -29.27
CA PRO A 200 -36.03 3.22 -29.30
C PRO A 200 -35.98 1.83 -28.69
N ASP A 201 -35.26 0.91 -29.33
CA ASP A 201 -35.05 -0.42 -28.77
C ASP A 201 -34.49 -0.30 -27.35
N HIS A 202 -35.01 -1.12 -26.45
CA HIS A 202 -34.47 -1.17 -25.10
C HIS A 202 -32.99 -1.56 -25.19
N PRO A 203 -32.08 -0.84 -24.52
CA PRO A 203 -30.70 -1.28 -24.40
C PRO A 203 -30.71 -2.73 -23.93
N HIS A 204 -30.02 -3.61 -24.66
CA HIS A 204 -29.84 -4.98 -24.20
C HIS A 204 -29.34 -4.92 -22.77
N LYS A 205 -30.01 -5.64 -21.85
CA LYS A 205 -29.52 -5.76 -20.47
C LYS A 205 -28.04 -6.12 -20.55
N PRO A 206 -27.14 -5.36 -19.90
CA PRO A 206 -25.75 -5.76 -19.82
C PRO A 206 -25.72 -7.22 -19.39
N HIS A 207 -25.03 -8.07 -20.16
CA HIS A 207 -24.79 -9.43 -19.73
C HIS A 207 -24.21 -9.33 -18.32
N HIS A 208 -24.82 -10.05 -17.36
CA HIS A 208 -24.25 -10.11 -16.03
C HIS A 208 -22.77 -10.46 -16.19
N PRO A 209 -21.84 -9.70 -15.57
CA PRO A 209 -20.45 -10.08 -15.57
C PRO A 209 -20.40 -11.54 -15.18
N HIS A 210 -19.84 -12.39 -16.05
CA HIS A 210 -19.57 -13.76 -15.65
C HIS A 210 -18.84 -13.65 -14.32
N ARG A 211 -19.37 -14.31 -13.28
CA ARG A 211 -18.63 -14.44 -12.02
C ARG A 211 -17.23 -14.85 -12.43
N PRO A 212 -16.17 -14.14 -11.98
CA PRO A 212 -14.81 -14.61 -12.19
C PRO A 212 -14.83 -16.10 -11.85
N GLY A 213 -14.40 -16.92 -12.81
CA GLY A 213 -14.22 -18.33 -12.54
C GLY A 213 -13.39 -18.41 -11.26
N ARG A 214 -13.74 -19.34 -10.36
CA ARG A 214 -12.75 -19.71 -9.32
C ARG A 214 -11.44 -19.96 -10.07
N PRO A 215 -10.28 -19.49 -9.59
CA PRO A 215 -9.01 -19.80 -10.21
C PRO A 215 -9.01 -21.28 -10.56
N HIS A 216 -8.82 -21.58 -11.85
CA HIS A 216 -8.79 -22.97 -12.27
C HIS A 216 -7.61 -23.58 -11.55
N ARG A 217 -7.86 -24.41 -10.54
CA ARG A 217 -6.93 -25.47 -10.18
C ARG A 217 -6.80 -26.33 -11.41
N GLY A 218 -5.83 -25.99 -12.25
CA GLY A 218 -5.42 -26.83 -13.36
C GLY A 218 -5.09 -28.20 -12.79
N PRO A 219 -5.44 -29.31 -13.45
CA PRO A 219 -5.14 -30.66 -12.95
C PRO A 219 -3.62 -30.98 -12.91
N HIS A 220 -2.76 -29.99 -13.16
CA HIS A 220 -1.32 -30.09 -13.30
C HIS A 220 -0.65 -28.90 -12.59
N GLY A 221 -0.21 -29.12 -11.36
CA GLY A 221 0.81 -28.28 -10.73
C GLY A 221 2.18 -28.49 -11.39
N PRO A 222 3.26 -27.94 -10.81
CA PRO A 222 4.60 -28.07 -11.37
C PRO A 222 5.00 -29.56 -11.43
N LYS A 223 5.49 -29.98 -12.59
CA LYS A 223 5.83 -31.39 -12.85
C LYS A 223 7.28 -31.68 -12.50
N TYR A 224 8.15 -30.68 -12.63
CA TYR A 224 9.58 -30.80 -12.34
C TYR A 224 10.06 -29.65 -11.47
N THR A 225 11.21 -29.85 -10.86
CA THR A 225 12.00 -28.82 -10.20
C THR A 225 13.45 -28.95 -10.61
N SER A 226 14.14 -27.82 -10.76
CA SER A 226 15.57 -27.76 -11.05
C SER A 226 16.19 -26.69 -10.18
N ASP A 227 17.37 -26.99 -9.64
CA ASP A 227 18.12 -26.10 -8.77
C ASP A 227 19.35 -25.58 -9.52
N ALA A 228 19.65 -24.29 -9.41
CA ALA A 228 20.93 -23.68 -9.76
C ALA A 228 21.47 -22.93 -8.53
N THR A 229 22.79 -22.97 -8.30
CA THR A 229 23.41 -22.34 -7.13
C THR A 229 24.61 -21.51 -7.57
N PHE A 230 24.69 -20.29 -7.03
CA PHE A 230 25.78 -19.34 -7.24
C PHE A 230 26.41 -18.96 -5.91
N LYS A 231 27.69 -18.59 -5.95
CA LYS A 231 28.44 -17.99 -4.84
C LYS A 231 28.84 -16.59 -5.27
N LEU A 232 28.34 -15.58 -4.55
CA LEU A 232 28.63 -14.17 -4.82
C LEU A 232 29.57 -13.64 -3.73
N PRO A 233 30.65 -12.92 -4.08
CA PRO A 233 31.59 -12.37 -3.10
C PRO A 233 30.96 -11.23 -2.29
N LEU A 234 31.13 -11.26 -0.96
CA LEU A 234 30.76 -10.17 -0.05
C LEU A 234 31.77 -9.02 -0.03
N SER A 235 32.91 -9.16 -0.70
CA SER A 235 33.91 -8.09 -0.83
C SER A 235 33.50 -6.97 -1.79
N GLU A 236 32.45 -7.17 -2.58
CA GLU A 236 31.92 -6.17 -3.51
C GLU A 236 31.04 -5.14 -2.79
N SER A 237 31.08 -3.89 -3.25
CA SER A 237 30.31 -2.79 -2.66
C SER A 237 28.79 -2.87 -2.91
N ALA A 238 28.33 -3.75 -3.80
CA ALA A 238 26.91 -3.91 -4.09
C ALA A 238 26.52 -5.35 -4.40
N LEU A 239 25.43 -5.80 -3.78
CA LEU A 239 24.74 -7.04 -4.14
C LEU A 239 23.51 -6.70 -5.00
N LEU A 240 23.46 -7.25 -6.21
CA LEU A 240 22.50 -6.85 -7.26
C LEU A 240 21.57 -8.00 -7.66
N PHE A 241 20.26 -7.76 -7.77
CA PHE A 241 19.30 -8.74 -8.31
C PHE A 241 18.36 -8.08 -9.34
N TYR A 242 18.34 -8.60 -10.56
CA TYR A 242 17.54 -8.05 -11.65
C TYR A 242 16.68 -9.14 -12.29
N SER A 243 15.45 -8.80 -12.69
CA SER A 243 14.61 -9.69 -13.50
C SER A 243 13.90 -8.96 -14.64
N HIS A 244 13.89 -9.55 -15.83
CA HIS A 244 13.23 -9.03 -17.03
C HIS A 244 12.43 -10.11 -17.76
N GLY A 245 11.34 -9.69 -18.40
CA GLY A 245 10.48 -10.54 -19.21
C GLY A 245 9.26 -11.11 -18.47
N PRO A 246 8.28 -11.66 -19.21
CA PRO A 246 6.94 -11.96 -18.69
C PRO A 246 6.88 -13.19 -17.77
N PHE A 247 7.84 -14.11 -17.87
CA PHE A 247 7.88 -15.34 -17.07
C PHE A 247 8.88 -15.27 -15.91
N ALA A 248 9.58 -14.14 -15.74
CA ALA A 248 10.51 -13.93 -14.64
C ALA A 248 9.73 -13.54 -13.37
N HIS A 249 9.12 -14.53 -12.70
CA HIS A 249 8.31 -14.32 -11.50
C HIS A 249 8.58 -15.31 -10.36
N GLY A 250 8.18 -14.93 -9.14
CA GLY A 250 8.22 -15.80 -7.97
C GLY A 250 8.55 -15.07 -6.67
N GLY A 251 9.61 -15.50 -5.97
CA GLY A 251 10.00 -14.88 -4.71
C GLY A 251 11.47 -15.03 -4.36
N ILE A 252 12.02 -13.98 -3.74
CA ILE A 252 13.38 -13.89 -3.22
C ILE A 252 13.35 -13.76 -1.69
N VAL A 253 14.10 -14.62 -1.01
CA VAL A 253 14.17 -14.70 0.45
C VAL A 253 15.60 -14.47 0.91
N PHE A 254 15.78 -13.54 1.85
CA PHE A 254 17.06 -13.19 2.45
C PHE A 254 17.13 -13.74 3.88
N SER A 255 18.09 -14.61 4.19
CA SER A 255 18.21 -15.30 5.48
C SER A 255 19.65 -15.68 5.83
N GLN A 256 19.93 -16.01 7.10
CA GLN A 256 21.20 -16.66 7.48
C GLN A 256 21.28 -18.10 6.98
N ASP A 257 22.50 -18.64 6.83
CA ASP A 257 22.75 -20.09 6.81
C ASP A 257 22.78 -20.64 8.24
N ASP A 258 21.85 -21.54 8.56
CA ASP A 258 21.80 -22.25 9.85
C ASP A 258 22.93 -23.29 10.00
N SER A 259 23.55 -23.72 8.90
CA SER A 259 24.40 -24.93 8.85
C SER A 259 25.90 -24.70 9.02
N ASP A 260 26.35 -23.46 9.23
CA ASP A 260 27.76 -23.07 9.36
C ASP A 260 28.63 -23.54 8.16
N SER A 261 28.00 -23.68 6.98
CA SER A 261 28.61 -24.27 5.79
C SER A 261 29.23 -23.24 4.84
N LEU A 262 28.77 -22.00 4.91
CA LEU A 262 29.22 -20.89 4.07
C LEU A 262 30.49 -20.25 4.62
N ARG A 263 31.36 -19.81 3.71
CA ARG A 263 32.52 -19.00 4.06
C ARG A 263 32.06 -17.59 4.44
N SER A 264 32.76 -16.94 5.37
CA SER A 264 32.43 -15.59 5.83
C SER A 264 32.48 -14.50 4.76
N ASP A 265 33.10 -14.77 3.61
CA ASP A 265 33.28 -13.87 2.47
C ASP A 265 32.36 -14.17 1.27
N GLU A 266 31.44 -15.15 1.38
CA GLU A 266 30.56 -15.58 0.29
C GLU A 266 29.08 -15.57 0.70
N VAL A 267 28.22 -15.11 -0.20
CA VAL A 267 26.76 -15.32 -0.17
C VAL A 267 26.40 -16.45 -1.12
N GLU A 268 25.63 -17.42 -0.64
CA GLU A 268 25.05 -18.46 -1.49
C GLU A 268 23.68 -18.00 -2.02
N VAL A 269 23.50 -18.06 -3.33
CA VAL A 269 22.22 -17.79 -4.00
C VAL A 269 21.75 -19.08 -4.67
N THR A 270 20.76 -19.74 -4.07
CA THR A 270 20.11 -20.93 -4.65
C THR A 270 18.80 -20.53 -5.31
N ILE A 271 18.59 -20.94 -6.55
CA ILE A 271 17.36 -20.74 -7.30
C ILE A 271 16.72 -22.10 -7.49
N ASN A 272 15.58 -22.33 -6.82
CA ASN A 272 14.71 -23.45 -7.06
C ASN A 272 13.65 -23.06 -8.10
N ALA A 273 13.77 -23.56 -9.33
CA ALA A 273 12.77 -23.42 -10.36
C ALA A 273 11.69 -24.51 -10.22
N LYS A 274 10.42 -24.14 -10.34
CA LYS A 274 9.25 -25.02 -10.48
C LYS A 274 8.75 -24.94 -11.92
N ILE A 275 8.64 -26.10 -12.57
CA ILE A 275 8.61 -26.21 -14.04
C ILE A 275 7.39 -27.05 -14.45
N TRP A 276 6.52 -26.50 -15.28
CA TRP A 276 5.32 -27.19 -15.79
C TRP A 276 5.59 -28.01 -17.05
N ASP A 277 6.44 -27.52 -17.94
CA ASP A 277 7.00 -28.25 -19.10
C ASP A 277 8.53 -28.11 -19.11
N LYS A 278 9.24 -29.18 -19.47
CA LYS A 278 10.72 -29.16 -19.53
C LYS A 278 11.25 -28.08 -20.49
N ALA A 279 10.48 -27.72 -21.52
CA ALA A 279 10.83 -26.63 -22.43
C ALA A 279 10.94 -25.26 -21.73
N ALA A 280 10.16 -25.01 -20.67
CA ALA A 280 10.10 -23.72 -20.00
C ALA A 280 11.44 -23.30 -19.37
N LEU A 281 12.24 -24.27 -18.88
CA LEU A 281 13.54 -23.97 -18.26
C LEU A 281 14.54 -23.37 -19.28
N GLY A 282 14.43 -23.74 -20.56
CA GLY A 282 15.26 -23.18 -21.64
C GLY A 282 14.92 -21.73 -21.99
N LEU A 283 13.77 -21.21 -21.54
CA LEU A 283 13.34 -19.83 -21.76
C LEU A 283 13.91 -18.85 -20.72
N ALA A 284 14.44 -19.37 -19.60
CA ALA A 284 15.04 -18.59 -18.53
C ALA A 284 16.57 -18.56 -18.65
N LYS A 285 17.09 -17.45 -19.17
CA LYS A 285 18.51 -17.11 -19.11
C LYS A 285 18.79 -16.51 -17.73
N VAL A 286 19.52 -17.25 -16.91
CA VAL A 286 19.95 -16.80 -15.59
C VAL A 286 21.47 -16.73 -15.57
N CYS A 287 22.03 -15.64 -15.05
CA CYS A 287 23.49 -15.44 -15.00
C CYS A 287 23.92 -14.65 -13.77
N THR A 288 25.20 -14.73 -13.42
CA THR A 288 25.85 -13.76 -12.54
C THR A 288 26.04 -12.44 -13.25
N LEU A 289 25.76 -11.36 -12.52
CA LEU A 289 26.00 -9.98 -12.94
C LEU A 289 27.32 -9.49 -12.37
N LYS A 290 28.07 -8.75 -13.18
CA LYS A 290 29.17 -7.90 -12.73
C LYS A 290 28.95 -6.46 -13.19
N ARG A 291 29.21 -5.54 -12.26
CA ARG A 291 29.34 -4.09 -12.44
C ARG A 291 30.58 -3.68 -11.64
N ASP A 292 31.23 -2.56 -11.95
CA ASP A 292 32.59 -2.21 -11.49
C ASP A 292 32.98 -2.67 -10.08
N HIS A 293 32.11 -2.45 -9.10
CA HIS A 293 32.27 -2.86 -7.69
C HIS A 293 31.00 -3.57 -7.15
N GLY A 294 30.32 -4.35 -7.98
CA GLY A 294 29.07 -5.02 -7.63
C GLY A 294 28.91 -6.39 -8.29
N ALA A 295 28.52 -7.38 -7.49
CA ALA A 295 28.20 -8.73 -7.95
C ALA A 295 26.70 -9.02 -7.76
N GLY A 296 26.15 -9.89 -8.59
CA GLY A 296 24.71 -10.13 -8.53
C GLY A 296 24.20 -11.30 -9.35
N LEU A 297 22.87 -11.33 -9.48
CA LEU A 297 22.14 -12.30 -10.28
C LEU A 297 21.15 -11.57 -11.21
N GLY A 298 21.16 -11.94 -12.49
CA GLY A 298 20.18 -11.48 -13.46
C GLY A 298 19.34 -12.65 -14.01
N ILE A 299 18.05 -12.40 -14.24
CA ILE A 299 17.09 -13.36 -14.77
C ILE A 299 16.37 -12.72 -15.97
N TRP A 300 16.51 -13.30 -17.16
CA TRP A 300 15.78 -12.89 -18.35
C TRP A 300 14.92 -14.04 -18.84
N THR A 301 13.66 -13.75 -19.12
CA THR A 301 12.75 -14.67 -19.80
C THR A 301 12.31 -14.08 -21.13
N GLU A 302 12.44 -14.85 -22.20
CA GLU A 302 12.01 -14.42 -23.53
C GLU A 302 10.51 -14.61 -23.68
N ALA A 303 9.85 -13.65 -24.34
CA ALA A 303 8.46 -13.80 -24.75
C ALA A 303 8.39 -14.72 -25.97
N LEU A 304 7.49 -15.70 -25.96
CA LEU A 304 7.27 -16.60 -27.09
C LEU A 304 6.45 -15.90 -28.17
N GLU A 305 7.13 -15.38 -29.19
CA GLU A 305 6.44 -14.79 -30.35
C GLU A 305 5.57 -15.84 -31.05
N HIS A 306 4.34 -15.43 -31.40
CA HIS A 306 3.33 -16.20 -32.15
C HIS A 306 2.65 -17.39 -31.45
N GLU A 307 2.90 -17.66 -30.17
CA GLU A 307 2.08 -18.64 -29.44
C GLU A 307 0.68 -18.12 -29.09
N LYS A 308 -0.31 -19.03 -29.11
CA LYS A 308 -1.68 -18.71 -28.68
C LYS A 308 -1.73 -18.59 -27.14
N PRO A 309 -2.63 -17.78 -26.56
CA PRO A 309 -2.75 -17.65 -25.10
C PRO A 309 -3.02 -18.97 -24.35
N GLU A 310 -3.60 -19.97 -25.02
CA GLU A 310 -3.83 -21.33 -24.49
C GLU A 310 -2.53 -22.17 -24.39
N GLU A 311 -1.46 -21.76 -25.07
CA GLU A 311 -0.17 -22.45 -25.09
C GLU A 311 0.83 -21.83 -24.11
N HIS A 312 0.69 -20.53 -23.80
CA HIS A 312 1.49 -19.84 -22.77
C HIS A 312 1.43 -20.54 -21.41
N GLN A 313 0.29 -21.15 -21.06
CA GLN A 313 0.11 -21.93 -19.82
C GLN A 313 0.98 -23.21 -19.75
N LYS A 314 1.52 -23.69 -20.88
CA LYS A 314 2.44 -24.83 -20.90
C LYS A 314 3.84 -24.43 -20.44
N HIS A 315 4.20 -23.16 -20.66
CA HIS A 315 5.55 -22.62 -20.43
C HIS A 315 5.70 -21.93 -19.07
N GLU A 316 4.80 -22.21 -18.12
CA GLU A 316 4.83 -21.66 -16.77
C GLU A 316 6.08 -22.11 -15.99
N LEU A 317 6.73 -21.12 -15.36
CA LEU A 317 7.99 -21.24 -14.65
C LEU A 317 7.99 -20.29 -13.44
N ALA A 318 7.96 -20.86 -12.23
CA ALA A 318 8.02 -20.07 -11.00
C ALA A 318 9.38 -20.27 -10.31
N MET A 319 10.03 -19.18 -9.89
CA MET A 319 11.36 -19.23 -9.27
C MET A 319 11.34 -18.84 -7.79
N ARG A 320 11.92 -19.69 -6.93
CA ARG A 320 12.21 -19.37 -5.53
C ARG A 320 13.71 -19.17 -5.35
N ILE A 321 14.11 -17.92 -5.17
CA ILE A 321 15.48 -17.51 -4.91
C ILE A 321 15.69 -17.46 -3.40
N SER A 322 16.73 -18.13 -2.92
CA SER A 322 17.16 -18.12 -1.52
C SER A 322 18.56 -17.54 -1.45
N VAL A 323 18.67 -16.33 -0.89
CA VAL A 323 19.92 -15.61 -0.66
C VAL A 323 20.32 -15.88 0.79
N LYS A 324 21.33 -16.71 0.96
CA LYS A 324 21.87 -17.07 2.27
C LYS A 324 23.13 -16.27 2.58
N PHE A 325 23.08 -15.52 3.67
CA PHE A 325 24.24 -14.88 4.25
C PHE A 325 24.99 -15.87 5.16
N PRO A 326 26.33 -15.80 5.20
CA PRO A 326 27.10 -16.62 6.13
C PRO A 326 26.79 -16.19 7.56
N LYS A 327 26.85 -17.15 8.48
CA LYS A 327 26.66 -16.86 9.89
C LYS A 327 27.79 -15.97 10.40
N HIS A 328 27.44 -14.87 11.03
CA HIS A 328 28.39 -13.88 11.51
C HIS A 328 28.14 -13.62 13.01
N PRO A 329 29.18 -13.49 13.86
CA PRO A 329 29.00 -13.33 15.31
C PRO A 329 28.44 -11.95 15.70
N ASN A 330 28.59 -10.97 14.81
CA ASN A 330 28.04 -9.61 14.92
C ASN A 330 27.11 -9.34 13.74
N THR A 331 26.46 -8.19 13.71
CA THR A 331 25.76 -7.67 12.52
C THR A 331 26.65 -7.75 11.27
N LEU A 332 26.12 -8.32 10.19
CA LEU A 332 26.70 -8.26 8.85
C LEU A 332 26.31 -6.91 8.22
N GLU A 333 27.30 -6.12 7.81
CA GLU A 333 27.06 -4.86 7.10
C GLU A 333 27.29 -5.05 5.59
N LEU A 334 26.31 -4.65 4.78
CA LEU A 334 26.44 -4.51 3.33
C LEU A 334 26.46 -3.03 2.95
N GLU A 335 27.37 -2.63 2.07
CA GLU A 335 27.39 -1.27 1.53
C GLU A 335 26.12 -0.98 0.70
N LYS A 336 25.74 -1.87 -0.23
CA LYS A 336 24.52 -1.72 -1.05
C LYS A 336 23.82 -3.04 -1.36
N LEU A 337 22.48 -3.03 -1.34
CA LEU A 337 21.63 -4.10 -1.87
C LEU A 337 20.57 -3.50 -2.79
N GLN A 338 20.59 -3.88 -4.07
CA GLN A 338 19.68 -3.38 -5.09
C GLN A 338 18.90 -4.55 -5.73
N THR A 339 17.58 -4.46 -5.74
CA THR A 339 16.70 -5.51 -6.28
C THR A 339 15.65 -4.86 -7.20
N HIS A 340 15.72 -5.15 -8.50
CA HIS A 340 14.83 -4.64 -9.54
C HIS A 340 14.09 -5.83 -10.14
N MET A 341 13.04 -6.28 -9.44
CA MET A 341 12.38 -7.54 -9.74
C MET A 341 10.84 -7.41 -9.71
N PRO A 342 10.21 -6.89 -10.80
CA PRO A 342 8.81 -6.47 -10.81
C PRO A 342 7.76 -7.51 -10.41
N LEU A 343 8.04 -8.80 -10.67
CA LEU A 343 7.14 -9.92 -10.41
C LEU A 343 7.67 -10.86 -9.29
N PHE A 344 8.64 -10.42 -8.50
CA PHE A 344 9.18 -11.18 -7.37
C PHE A 344 8.74 -10.59 -6.03
N SER A 345 8.24 -11.46 -5.15
CA SER A 345 8.01 -11.15 -3.75
C SER A 345 9.34 -11.08 -3.00
N HIS A 346 9.54 -10.10 -2.13
CA HIS A 346 10.78 -9.95 -1.37
C HIS A 346 10.51 -10.22 0.10
N PHE A 347 11.28 -11.12 0.72
CA PHE A 347 11.13 -11.44 2.14
C PHE A 347 12.45 -11.44 2.91
N PHE A 348 12.63 -10.47 3.80
CA PHE A 348 13.80 -10.32 4.65
C PHE A 348 13.57 -11.01 6.00
N LYS A 349 14.23 -12.16 6.21
CA LYS A 349 14.23 -12.91 7.49
C LYS A 349 15.41 -12.57 8.39
N GLU A 350 16.52 -12.17 7.78
CA GLU A 350 17.78 -11.92 8.48
C GLU A 350 17.69 -10.69 9.39
N ALA A 351 17.72 -10.91 10.70
CA ALA A 351 17.67 -9.84 11.70
C ALA A 351 19.05 -9.19 11.93
N ASN A 352 20.14 -9.91 11.65
CA ASN A 352 21.52 -9.45 11.86
C ASN A 352 22.13 -8.83 10.59
N LEU A 353 21.32 -8.44 9.62
CA LEU A 353 21.75 -7.73 8.42
C LEU A 353 21.47 -6.24 8.55
N LYS A 354 22.51 -5.43 8.31
CA LYS A 354 22.43 -4.00 8.10
C LYS A 354 22.86 -3.65 6.66
N VAL A 355 22.08 -2.83 5.96
CA VAL A 355 22.39 -2.38 4.59
C VAL A 355 22.52 -0.87 4.56
N LYS A 356 23.66 -0.31 4.13
CA LYS A 356 23.80 1.16 4.11
C LYS A 356 22.95 1.82 3.03
N ASP A 357 22.88 1.23 1.84
CA ASP A 357 22.01 1.69 0.74
C ASP A 357 21.14 0.54 0.21
N LEU A 358 19.85 0.57 0.53
CA LEU A 358 18.87 -0.42 0.10
C LEU A 358 17.93 0.14 -0.97
N GLU A 359 17.80 -0.56 -2.09
CA GLU A 359 16.74 -0.32 -3.07
C GLU A 359 16.00 -1.62 -3.42
N VAL A 360 14.68 -1.64 -3.21
CA VAL A 360 13.80 -2.76 -3.53
C VAL A 360 12.66 -2.28 -4.41
N LEU A 361 12.68 -2.63 -5.69
CA LEU A 361 11.65 -2.29 -6.67
C LEU A 361 10.94 -3.56 -7.16
N SER A 362 9.67 -3.68 -6.79
CA SER A 362 8.69 -4.63 -7.32
C SER A 362 7.50 -3.88 -7.93
N PHE A 363 6.55 -4.59 -8.53
CA PHE A 363 5.37 -3.98 -9.17
C PHE A 363 4.06 -4.69 -8.80
N PHE A 364 4.04 -6.02 -8.85
CA PHE A 364 2.85 -6.83 -8.57
C PHE A 364 2.99 -7.76 -7.35
N ALA A 365 4.16 -7.83 -6.74
CA ALA A 365 4.45 -8.79 -5.67
C ALA A 365 4.75 -8.09 -4.32
N PRO A 366 4.45 -8.76 -3.18
CA PRO A 366 4.57 -8.19 -1.85
C PRO A 366 6.04 -8.02 -1.41
N ILE A 367 6.26 -7.08 -0.49
CA ILE A 367 7.56 -6.89 0.17
C ILE A 367 7.34 -7.00 1.68
N GLY A 368 8.06 -7.90 2.35
CA GLY A 368 7.95 -8.17 3.78
C GLY A 368 9.30 -8.19 4.48
N ALA A 369 9.37 -7.62 5.69
CA ALA A 369 10.55 -7.68 6.55
C ALA A 369 10.21 -8.19 7.96
N GLN A 370 10.84 -9.28 8.41
CA GLN A 370 10.78 -9.72 9.80
C GLN A 370 11.57 -8.76 10.70
N ALA A 371 12.74 -8.35 10.24
CA ALA A 371 13.52 -7.21 10.69
C ALA A 371 14.45 -6.82 9.54
N LEU A 372 14.67 -5.52 9.32
CA LEU A 372 15.58 -5.03 8.29
C LEU A 372 16.18 -3.70 8.74
N HIS A 373 17.49 -3.67 8.95
CA HIS A 373 18.22 -2.48 9.37
C HIS A 373 18.84 -1.82 8.13
N VAL A 374 18.59 -0.53 7.94
CA VAL A 374 19.17 0.28 6.87
C VAL A 374 19.75 1.58 7.39
N ASP A 375 20.70 2.16 6.66
CA ASP A 375 21.00 3.59 6.83
C ASP A 375 20.09 4.42 5.89
N ARG A 376 20.14 4.11 4.59
CA ARG A 376 19.29 4.66 3.53
C ARG A 376 18.49 3.53 2.87
N GLY A 377 17.18 3.69 2.69
CA GLY A 377 16.33 2.65 2.10
C GLY A 377 15.17 3.16 1.26
N THR A 378 14.91 2.49 0.13
CA THR A 378 13.76 2.71 -0.75
C THR A 378 13.06 1.38 -1.04
N VAL A 379 11.76 1.28 -0.71
CA VAL A 379 10.92 0.09 -0.86
C VAL A 379 9.70 0.42 -1.73
N LYS A 380 9.83 0.07 -3.02
CA LYS A 380 8.95 0.18 -4.18
C LYS A 380 7.98 -0.99 -4.42
N THR A 381 6.65 -0.86 -4.32
CA THR A 381 5.75 -1.80 -5.03
C THR A 381 4.38 -1.22 -5.40
N GLU A 382 4.02 -1.20 -6.68
CA GLU A 382 2.81 -0.51 -7.16
C GLU A 382 1.51 -1.13 -6.63
N ASN A 383 1.34 -2.46 -6.75
CA ASN A 383 0.05 -3.14 -6.62
C ASN A 383 0.05 -4.28 -5.60
N ASN A 384 0.99 -4.30 -4.64
CA ASN A 384 0.98 -5.28 -3.56
C ASN A 384 1.44 -4.68 -2.23
N VAL A 385 1.31 -5.44 -1.15
CA VAL A 385 1.48 -4.95 0.22
C VAL A 385 2.96 -4.77 0.59
N VAL A 386 3.25 -3.73 1.37
CA VAL A 386 4.52 -3.58 2.11
C VAL A 386 4.25 -3.83 3.59
N VAL A 387 4.92 -4.81 4.21
CA VAL A 387 4.67 -5.20 5.61
C VAL A 387 5.94 -5.41 6.44
N GLY A 388 5.81 -5.22 7.74
CA GLY A 388 6.78 -5.72 8.72
C GLY A 388 7.63 -4.65 9.41
N ASN A 389 8.82 -5.04 9.84
CA ASN A 389 9.65 -4.26 10.77
C ASN A 389 10.88 -3.69 10.06
N TYR A 390 11.03 -2.37 10.09
CA TYR A 390 12.14 -1.65 9.46
C TYR A 390 12.84 -0.76 10.48
N THR A 391 14.16 -0.70 10.44
CA THR A 391 14.94 0.26 11.23
C THR A 391 15.79 1.10 10.29
N ALA A 392 15.74 2.43 10.41
CA ALA A 392 16.47 3.35 9.53
C ALA A 392 17.22 4.42 10.32
N THR A 393 18.45 4.76 9.90
CA THR A 393 19.27 5.79 10.57
C THR A 393 19.22 7.14 9.85
N GLU A 394 19.34 7.19 8.52
CA GLU A 394 19.28 8.41 7.72
C GLU A 394 17.91 8.61 7.07
N PHE A 395 17.48 7.69 6.19
CA PHE A 395 16.16 7.78 5.57
C PHE A 395 15.55 6.44 5.17
N LEU A 396 14.21 6.37 5.18
CA LEU A 396 13.43 5.28 4.62
C LEU A 396 12.25 5.81 3.79
N VAL A 397 12.11 5.30 2.56
CA VAL A 397 10.97 5.53 1.68
C VAL A 397 10.21 4.21 1.52
N LEU A 398 8.93 4.20 1.88
CA LEU A 398 8.00 3.10 1.66
C LEU A 398 6.88 3.60 0.76
N GLU A 399 6.81 3.12 -0.48
CA GLU A 399 5.85 3.61 -1.46
C GLU A 399 5.08 2.48 -2.14
N THR A 400 3.76 2.64 -2.22
CA THR A 400 2.89 1.85 -3.09
C THR A 400 1.96 2.75 -3.88
N LYS A 401 1.06 2.18 -4.68
CA LYS A 401 -0.02 2.92 -5.35
C LYS A 401 -1.39 2.39 -4.97
N ASN A 402 -1.56 1.08 -5.04
CA ASN A 402 -2.86 0.40 -4.93
C ASN A 402 -2.90 -0.67 -3.83
N SER A 403 -2.02 -0.62 -2.83
CA SER A 403 -1.99 -1.64 -1.77
C SER A 403 -1.52 -1.11 -0.41
N PRO A 404 -1.91 -1.77 0.70
CA PRO A 404 -1.63 -1.26 2.04
C PRO A 404 -0.13 -1.17 2.36
N ILE A 405 0.21 -0.27 3.28
CA ILE A 405 1.51 -0.27 3.97
C ILE A 405 1.22 -0.49 5.46
N ILE A 406 1.72 -1.60 6.02
CA ILE A 406 1.44 -2.04 7.40
C ILE A 406 2.77 -2.34 8.10
N VAL A 407 3.33 -1.35 8.79
CA VAL A 407 4.74 -1.40 9.22
C VAL A 407 4.95 -0.95 10.66
N ASN A 408 5.90 -1.61 11.32
CA ASN A 408 6.59 -1.03 12.48
C ASN A 408 7.89 -0.39 11.97
N VAL A 409 8.17 0.86 12.32
CA VAL A 409 9.40 1.54 11.90
C VAL A 409 10.13 2.15 13.09
N THR A 410 11.40 1.78 13.26
CA THR A 410 12.29 2.41 14.23
C THR A 410 13.20 3.41 13.51
N LEU A 411 13.10 4.69 13.86
CA LEU A 411 14.02 5.72 13.37
C LEU A 411 15.10 5.96 14.43
N SER A 412 16.36 5.71 14.07
CA SER A 412 17.51 5.83 14.97
C SER A 412 18.38 7.02 14.59
N ASN A 413 18.19 8.16 15.27
CA ASN A 413 18.99 9.35 15.03
C ASN A 413 20.29 9.32 15.84
N ALA A 414 21.42 9.21 15.15
CA ALA A 414 22.75 9.39 15.69
C ALA A 414 23.28 10.75 15.19
N PRO A 415 22.97 11.88 15.87
CA PRO A 415 23.46 13.18 15.44
C PRO A 415 24.99 13.19 15.53
N GLU A 416 25.66 13.26 14.37
CA GLU A 416 27.11 13.40 14.34
C GLU A 416 27.52 14.69 15.06
N LYS A 417 28.65 14.65 15.75
CA LYS A 417 29.26 15.87 16.26
C LYS A 417 29.76 16.68 15.07
N LYS A 418 29.06 17.77 14.74
CA LYS A 418 29.49 18.73 13.73
C LYS A 418 30.95 19.11 13.96
N PHE A 419 31.80 18.80 12.98
CA PHE A 419 33.04 19.52 12.76
C PHE A 419 32.67 20.85 12.10
N ASP A 420 32.85 21.93 12.86
CA ASP A 420 33.02 23.31 12.42
C ASP A 420 32.35 23.74 11.09
N GLY A 421 31.02 23.91 11.12
CA GLY A 421 30.37 25.03 10.41
C GLY A 421 29.80 24.79 9.02
N GLU A 422 28.63 24.14 8.94
CA GLU A 422 27.47 24.74 8.25
C GLU A 422 26.16 24.22 8.86
N GLU A 423 25.13 25.09 8.97
CA GLU A 423 23.84 24.75 9.60
C GLU A 423 22.73 24.54 8.56
N ASP A 424 22.85 23.48 7.76
CA ASP A 424 21.65 22.92 7.14
C ASP A 424 20.78 22.26 8.22
N GLU A 425 19.61 22.85 8.46
CA GLU A 425 18.63 22.41 9.46
C GLU A 425 18.10 20.98 9.18
N HIS A 426 18.35 20.46 7.98
CA HIS A 426 17.77 19.25 7.41
C HIS A 426 18.74 18.07 7.22
N THR A 427 20.06 18.24 7.35
CA THR A 427 21.02 17.14 7.13
C THR A 427 20.95 16.07 8.21
N ASP A 428 20.96 16.50 9.47
CA ASP A 428 21.22 15.63 10.63
C ASP A 428 19.96 14.90 11.17
N SER A 429 18.89 14.83 10.35
CA SER A 429 17.58 14.28 10.76
C SER A 429 17.30 12.93 10.12
N SER A 430 16.76 12.00 10.93
CA SER A 430 16.30 10.69 10.46
C SER A 430 14.91 10.82 9.82
N LYS A 431 14.77 10.39 8.56
CA LYS A 431 13.63 10.71 7.69
C LYS A 431 12.81 9.48 7.34
N LEU A 432 11.49 9.63 7.30
CA LEU A 432 10.56 8.58 6.88
C LEU A 432 9.50 9.15 5.93
N PHE A 433 9.41 8.56 4.74
CA PHE A 433 8.38 8.88 3.76
C PHE A 433 7.54 7.63 3.49
N ILE A 434 6.27 7.64 3.91
CA ILE A 434 5.30 6.58 3.63
C ILE A 434 4.23 7.13 2.70
N LYS A 435 4.07 6.53 1.52
CA LYS A 435 3.15 7.03 0.49
C LYS A 435 2.37 5.92 -0.17
N THR A 436 1.09 6.16 -0.41
CA THR A 436 0.26 5.37 -1.33
C THR A 436 -0.81 6.24 -1.98
N SER A 437 -1.52 5.75 -2.99
CA SER A 437 -2.59 6.51 -3.66
C SER A 437 -3.97 6.06 -3.19
N ASN A 438 -4.20 4.75 -3.19
CA ASN A 438 -5.53 4.15 -3.12
C ASN A 438 -5.68 3.10 -1.99
N SER A 439 -4.84 3.16 -0.96
CA SER A 439 -4.79 2.13 0.08
C SER A 439 -4.37 2.66 1.45
N PRO A 440 -4.66 1.91 2.54
CA PRO A 440 -4.44 2.42 3.89
C PRO A 440 -2.96 2.40 4.27
N ILE A 441 -2.56 3.40 5.05
CA ILE A 441 -1.28 3.42 5.77
C ILE A 441 -1.57 3.13 7.23
N CYS A 442 -0.95 2.09 7.77
CA CYS A 442 -0.99 1.71 9.18
C CYS A 442 0.44 1.58 9.69
N GLY A 443 0.95 2.66 10.28
CA GLY A 443 2.31 2.74 10.81
C GLY A 443 2.32 2.80 12.34
N ASN A 444 3.22 2.04 12.95
CA ASN A 444 3.54 2.12 14.37
C ASN A 444 5.04 2.44 14.51
N LEU A 445 5.36 3.63 15.01
CA LEU A 445 6.68 4.24 14.87
C LEU A 445 7.35 4.36 16.23
N SER A 446 8.63 4.00 16.32
CA SER A 446 9.48 4.23 17.49
C SER A 446 10.62 5.15 17.10
N LEU A 447 10.82 6.24 17.83
CA LEU A 447 11.95 7.13 17.65
C LEU A 447 13.02 6.78 18.68
N VAL A 448 14.29 6.76 18.28
CA VAL A 448 15.42 6.38 19.13
C VAL A 448 16.55 7.38 18.94
N ALA A 449 17.02 7.96 20.03
CA ALA A 449 18.22 8.79 20.04
C ALA A 449 19.44 7.94 20.40
N ASN A 450 20.40 7.83 19.48
CA ASN A 450 21.68 7.15 19.71
C ASN A 450 22.69 8.12 20.35
N THR A 451 22.25 8.80 21.40
CA THR A 451 23.04 9.71 22.25
C THR A 451 23.33 9.02 23.58
N LYS A 452 24.33 9.50 24.34
CA LYS A 452 24.72 8.87 25.63
C LYS A 452 23.60 8.80 26.66
N ASP A 453 22.73 9.80 26.64
CA ASP A 453 21.63 9.94 27.60
C ASP A 453 20.29 9.47 27.01
N HIS A 454 20.32 8.89 25.79
CA HIS A 454 19.16 8.46 25.01
C HIS A 454 18.06 9.54 24.87
N SER A 455 18.49 10.80 24.77
CA SER A 455 17.64 11.99 24.64
C SER A 455 17.95 12.77 23.36
N GLY A 456 17.01 13.63 22.96
CA GLY A 456 17.13 14.48 21.79
C GLY A 456 16.86 13.74 20.47
N GLY A 457 17.60 14.12 19.44
CA GLY A 457 17.45 13.64 18.07
C GLY A 457 16.42 14.42 17.26
N LYS A 458 16.62 14.46 15.94
CA LYS A 458 15.74 15.13 14.97
C LYS A 458 15.09 14.10 14.05
N PHE A 459 13.77 14.12 13.98
CA PHE A 459 12.97 13.14 13.22
C PHE A 459 11.98 13.84 12.29
N LEU A 460 11.96 13.41 11.02
CA LEU A 460 11.04 13.93 10.01
C LEU A 460 10.20 12.79 9.44
N VAL A 461 8.88 12.87 9.57
CA VAL A 461 7.95 11.81 9.13
C VAL A 461 6.87 12.39 8.24
N HIS A 462 6.77 11.89 7.01
CA HIS A 462 5.70 12.21 6.07
C HIS A 462 4.90 10.94 5.76
N ALA A 463 3.58 10.98 6.00
CA ALA A 463 2.64 9.91 5.64
C ALA A 463 1.53 10.49 4.75
N ILE A 464 1.36 9.95 3.53
CA ILE A 464 0.40 10.51 2.55
C ILE A 464 -0.36 9.39 1.84
N THR A 465 -1.70 9.43 1.88
CA THR A 465 -2.58 8.55 1.08
C THR A 465 -3.82 9.28 0.57
N THR A 466 -4.15 9.23 -0.72
CA THR A 466 -5.26 10.04 -1.26
C THR A 466 -6.63 9.48 -0.88
N HIS A 467 -6.85 8.18 -1.11
CA HIS A 467 -8.18 7.56 -1.10
C HIS A 467 -8.34 6.44 -0.04
N SER A 468 -7.63 6.49 1.08
CA SER A 468 -7.82 5.52 2.17
C SER A 468 -7.36 6.02 3.55
N LEU A 469 -7.61 5.21 4.58
CA LEU A 469 -7.28 5.51 5.98
C LEU A 469 -5.77 5.78 6.15
N LEU A 470 -5.45 6.88 6.82
CA LEU A 470 -4.12 7.12 7.39
C LEU A 470 -4.19 6.89 8.90
N HIS A 471 -3.37 5.98 9.42
CA HIS A 471 -3.23 5.74 10.85
C HIS A 471 -1.74 5.61 11.21
N ILE A 472 -1.21 6.61 11.93
CA ILE A 472 0.17 6.64 12.43
C ILE A 472 0.14 6.72 13.95
N GLY A 473 0.79 5.78 14.63
CA GLY A 473 1.07 5.88 16.06
C GLY A 473 2.56 6.06 16.31
N PHE A 474 2.92 6.90 17.28
CA PHE A 474 4.26 6.98 17.85
C PHE A 474 4.25 6.19 19.17
N ALA A 475 4.75 4.95 19.13
CA ALA A 475 4.77 4.02 20.25
C ALA A 475 5.78 4.41 21.33
N ASP A 476 6.92 4.91 20.89
CA ASP A 476 8.05 5.34 21.73
C ASP A 476 8.75 6.54 21.09
N ALA A 477 9.27 7.43 21.91
CA ALA A 477 10.10 8.55 21.46
C ALA A 477 10.95 9.10 22.61
N PRO A 478 12.19 9.59 22.35
CA PRO A 478 13.08 10.11 23.37
C PRO A 478 12.49 11.33 24.09
N VAL A 479 12.99 11.62 25.28
CA VAL A 479 12.80 12.95 25.89
C VAL A 479 13.58 13.99 25.09
N ASP A 480 13.05 15.20 25.04
CA ASP A 480 13.67 16.37 24.38
C ASP A 480 13.94 16.19 22.87
N SER A 481 13.28 15.21 22.20
CA SER A 481 13.37 14.98 20.75
C SER A 481 12.56 15.97 19.92
N ILE A 482 13.10 16.42 18.78
CA ILE A 482 12.38 17.25 17.81
C ILE A 482 11.72 16.35 16.76
N LEU A 483 10.39 16.30 16.75
CA LEU A 483 9.59 15.58 15.76
C LEU A 483 8.86 16.56 14.83
N ARG A 484 9.11 16.46 13.52
CA ARG A 484 8.28 17.07 12.47
C ARG A 484 7.49 15.98 11.78
N PHE A 485 6.16 16.02 11.89
CA PHE A 485 5.26 15.03 11.29
C PHE A 485 4.18 15.67 10.42
N THR A 486 4.01 15.13 9.21
CA THR A 486 2.94 15.51 8.28
C THR A 486 2.15 14.27 7.87
N GLY A 487 0.89 14.18 8.30
CA GLY A 487 -0.04 13.10 7.93
C GLY A 487 -1.20 13.63 7.10
N LEU A 488 -1.29 13.29 5.81
CA LEU A 488 -2.30 13.84 4.90
C LEU A 488 -3.11 12.76 4.16
N THR A 489 -4.42 12.97 4.07
CA THR A 489 -5.32 12.24 3.17
C THR A 489 -6.41 13.13 2.56
N SER A 490 -7.17 12.62 1.60
CA SER A 490 -8.27 13.36 0.95
C SER A 490 -9.64 12.81 1.30
N LEU A 491 -9.90 11.51 1.14
CA LEU A 491 -11.27 10.98 1.26
C LEU A 491 -11.60 10.25 2.58
N PHE A 492 -10.60 9.87 3.36
CA PHE A 492 -10.76 9.00 4.53
C PHE A 492 -10.28 9.67 5.83
N PRO A 493 -10.46 9.07 7.03
CA PRO A 493 -9.93 9.67 8.24
C PRO A 493 -8.39 9.69 8.22
N ALA A 494 -7.80 10.73 8.80
CA ALA A 494 -6.41 10.74 9.21
C ALA A 494 -6.37 10.62 10.74
N VAL A 495 -5.61 9.68 11.27
CA VAL A 495 -5.45 9.46 12.71
C VAL A 495 -3.96 9.48 13.05
N ALA A 496 -3.59 10.32 14.01
CA ALA A 496 -2.26 10.36 14.57
C ALA A 496 -2.33 10.19 16.10
N ILE A 497 -1.47 9.34 16.65
CA ILE A 497 -1.36 9.11 18.10
C ILE A 497 0.05 9.48 18.50
N MET A 498 0.20 10.56 19.28
CA MET A 498 1.51 11.06 19.69
C MET A 498 1.98 10.37 20.97
N HIS A 499 3.30 10.19 21.10
CA HIS A 499 3.92 9.75 22.35
C HIS A 499 3.91 10.90 23.39
N PRO A 500 3.74 10.63 24.70
CA PRO A 500 3.76 11.65 25.75
C PRO A 500 4.98 12.59 25.81
N THR A 501 6.12 12.21 25.24
CA THR A 501 7.32 13.07 25.13
C THR A 501 7.18 14.19 24.11
N TYR A 502 6.19 14.12 23.21
CA TYR A 502 6.00 15.13 22.18
C TYR A 502 5.71 16.52 22.78
N GLN A 503 6.54 17.48 22.38
CA GLN A 503 6.44 18.91 22.68
C GLN A 503 6.53 19.66 21.35
N GLY A 504 5.71 20.68 21.15
CA GLY A 504 5.61 21.36 19.85
C GLY A 504 4.24 21.98 19.55
N ASP A 505 4.12 22.59 18.37
CA ASP A 505 2.85 23.09 17.85
C ASP A 505 2.20 22.10 16.88
N PHE A 506 0.87 22.13 16.82
CA PHE A 506 0.10 21.26 15.94
C PHE A 506 -1.00 22.00 15.17
N LEU A 507 -1.33 21.46 14.00
CA LEU A 507 -2.32 21.95 13.07
C LEU A 507 -3.14 20.77 12.52
N VAL A 508 -4.41 20.68 12.92
CA VAL A 508 -5.32 19.61 12.49
C VAL A 508 -6.43 20.18 11.61
N LYS A 509 -6.44 19.82 10.32
CA LYS A 509 -7.36 20.38 9.30
C LYS A 509 -8.40 19.35 8.84
N SER A 510 -9.67 19.76 8.74
CA SER A 510 -10.70 18.97 8.04
C SER A 510 -11.80 19.82 7.43
N THR A 511 -12.17 19.58 6.15
CA THR A 511 -13.04 20.52 5.41
C THR A 511 -14.54 20.30 5.63
N LEU A 512 -15.03 19.06 5.59
CA LEU A 512 -16.46 18.75 5.78
C LEU A 512 -16.79 18.26 7.19
N PHE A 513 -16.10 17.22 7.66
CA PHE A 513 -16.25 16.73 9.03
C PHE A 513 -15.20 17.38 9.90
N GLY A 514 -15.59 18.35 10.73
CA GLY A 514 -14.66 19.15 11.53
C GLY A 514 -13.65 18.31 12.31
N PRO A 515 -12.38 18.78 12.40
CA PRO A 515 -11.28 18.03 13.02
C PRO A 515 -11.53 17.77 14.52
N LYS A 516 -10.76 16.85 15.10
CA LYS A 516 -10.79 16.56 16.54
C LYS A 516 -9.38 16.43 17.10
N VAL A 517 -9.17 16.98 18.29
CA VAL A 517 -8.04 16.67 19.16
C VAL A 517 -8.58 15.91 20.37
N GLU A 518 -7.94 14.81 20.75
CA GLU A 518 -8.21 14.04 21.96
C GLU A 518 -7.00 14.18 22.88
N VAL A 519 -7.18 14.79 24.05
CA VAL A 519 -6.10 15.00 25.03
C VAL A 519 -6.28 14.02 26.19
N LYS A 520 -5.22 13.32 26.56
CA LYS A 520 -5.16 12.52 27.79
C LYS A 520 -4.73 13.40 28.97
N GLU A 521 -5.54 13.45 30.01
CA GLU A 521 -5.31 14.25 31.21
C GLU A 521 -4.28 13.60 32.15
N ASP A 522 -4.44 12.30 32.45
CA ASP A 522 -3.55 11.56 33.35
C ASP A 522 -2.27 11.07 32.64
N VAL A 523 -1.33 11.99 32.41
CA VAL A 523 -0.01 11.70 31.82
C VAL A 523 1.10 12.06 32.80
N VAL A 524 2.00 11.11 33.06
CA VAL A 524 3.20 11.31 33.90
C VAL A 524 4.30 11.95 33.06
N ASP A 525 5.05 12.92 33.62
CA ASP A 525 6.20 13.56 32.96
C ASP A 525 7.24 12.51 32.54
N PRO A 526 7.45 12.27 31.23
CA PRO A 526 8.37 11.23 30.76
C PRO A 526 9.83 11.48 31.16
N ALA A 527 10.20 12.74 31.47
CA ALA A 527 11.53 13.08 31.93
C ALA A 527 11.73 12.84 33.44
N GLY A 528 10.68 12.46 34.19
CA GLY A 528 10.74 12.27 35.64
C GLY A 528 10.97 13.56 36.44
N LYS A 529 10.87 14.74 35.81
CA LYS A 529 11.15 16.06 36.39
C LYS A 529 9.95 16.64 37.16
N ASN A 530 8.85 15.88 37.30
CA ASN A 530 7.58 16.29 37.91
C ASN A 530 6.99 17.59 37.32
N ARG A 531 7.19 17.84 36.02
CA ARG A 531 6.62 18.99 35.32
C ARG A 531 5.13 18.77 35.05
N THR A 532 4.37 19.87 35.00
CA THR A 532 2.98 19.85 34.53
C THR A 532 2.95 19.86 33.00
N ARG A 533 2.06 19.06 32.40
CA ARG A 533 1.78 19.12 30.95
C ARG A 533 0.77 20.23 30.67
N THR A 534 1.07 21.09 29.71
CA THR A 534 0.14 22.09 29.19
C THR A 534 -0.23 21.72 27.75
N VAL A 535 -1.52 21.80 27.43
CA VAL A 535 -2.06 21.57 26.09
C VAL A 535 -3.02 22.69 25.74
N ASP A 536 -2.49 23.70 25.03
CA ASP A 536 -3.28 24.85 24.58
C ASP A 536 -3.96 24.52 23.26
N VAL A 537 -5.29 24.69 23.18
CA VAL A 537 -6.09 24.34 22.00
C VAL A 537 -6.94 25.52 21.55
N SER A 538 -6.76 25.92 20.29
CA SER A 538 -7.55 26.96 19.62
C SER A 538 -8.35 26.35 18.47
N GLN A 539 -9.67 26.45 18.53
CA GLN A 539 -10.56 25.84 17.53
C GLN A 539 -11.11 26.88 16.54
N GLY A 540 -10.55 26.88 15.33
CA GLY A 540 -11.18 27.43 14.14
C GLY A 540 -12.18 26.43 13.54
N GLY A 541 -13.18 26.92 12.79
CA GLY A 541 -14.31 26.08 12.34
C GLY A 541 -13.96 24.87 11.46
N ARG A 542 -12.77 24.86 10.82
CA ARG A 542 -12.23 23.76 9.99
C ARG A 542 -10.82 23.34 10.38
N GLU A 543 -10.22 24.01 11.35
CA GLU A 543 -8.80 23.87 11.70
C GLU A 543 -8.67 24.01 13.21
N ILE A 544 -8.01 23.07 13.87
CA ILE A 544 -7.60 23.21 15.27
C ILE A 544 -6.10 23.43 15.28
N THR A 545 -5.66 24.52 15.91
CA THR A 545 -4.26 24.78 16.20
C THR A 545 -4.00 24.69 17.70
N GLY A 546 -2.76 24.47 18.09
CA GLY A 546 -2.41 24.43 19.50
C GLY A 546 -0.94 24.16 19.75
N LYS A 547 -0.60 24.05 21.04
CA LYS A 547 0.76 23.75 21.53
C LYS A 547 0.70 22.73 22.65
N VAL A 548 1.74 21.90 22.74
CA VAL A 548 1.98 20.95 23.83
C VAL A 548 3.37 21.19 24.39
N PHE A 549 3.49 21.33 25.70
CA PHE A 549 4.78 21.49 26.37
C PHE A 549 4.72 21.00 27.82
N TRP A 550 5.90 20.77 28.43
CA TRP A 550 6.04 20.33 29.82
C TRP A 550 6.84 21.36 30.62
N GLY A 551 6.24 21.92 31.67
CA GLY A 551 6.83 23.03 32.44
C GLY A 551 6.42 24.37 31.83
N SER A 552 7.37 25.27 31.62
CA SER A 552 7.11 26.50 30.85
C SER A 552 7.30 26.30 29.34
N GLU A 553 6.64 27.15 28.53
CA GLU A 553 6.86 27.18 27.08
C GLU A 553 8.33 27.51 26.77
N GLU A 554 8.97 28.34 27.60
CA GLU A 554 10.37 28.76 27.40
C GLU A 554 11.38 27.65 27.64
N GLU A 555 11.16 26.80 28.66
CA GLU A 555 11.92 25.57 28.90
C GLU A 555 11.81 24.54 27.76
N SER A 556 10.78 24.66 26.92
CA SER A 556 10.46 23.67 25.88
C SER A 556 10.86 24.11 24.46
N LYS A 557 11.43 25.31 24.28
CA LYS A 557 11.77 25.89 22.97
C LYS A 557 12.81 25.06 22.19
N ASP A 558 13.78 24.47 22.88
CA ASP A 558 14.91 23.77 22.24
C ASP A 558 14.52 22.37 21.69
N ALA A 559 13.38 21.82 22.16
CA ALA A 559 12.84 20.53 21.75
C ALA A 559 11.50 20.64 21.00
N PHE A 560 11.23 21.81 20.39
CA PHE A 560 9.91 22.15 19.87
C PHE A 560 9.67 21.56 18.46
N GLY A 561 8.83 20.52 18.39
CA GLY A 561 8.40 19.87 17.15
C GLY A 561 7.20 20.54 16.46
N HIS A 562 6.78 19.97 15.33
CA HIS A 562 5.61 20.42 14.56
C HIS A 562 4.78 19.22 14.03
N VAL A 563 3.46 19.29 14.15
CA VAL A 563 2.54 18.26 13.63
C VAL A 563 1.47 18.88 12.72
N GLU A 564 1.46 18.51 11.44
CA GLU A 564 0.34 18.77 10.53
C GLU A 564 -0.45 17.48 10.25
N LEU A 565 -1.74 17.47 10.56
CA LEU A 565 -2.64 16.34 10.28
C LEU A 565 -3.86 16.81 9.48
N GLY A 566 -4.09 16.25 8.29
CA GLY A 566 -5.10 16.73 7.37
C GLY A 566 -5.94 15.63 6.72
N SER A 567 -7.24 15.87 6.61
CA SER A 567 -8.13 15.15 5.70
C SER A 567 -9.07 16.12 5.00
N THR A 568 -9.25 16.02 3.68
CA THR A 568 -10.18 16.90 2.97
C THR A 568 -11.64 16.60 3.34
N LEU A 569 -12.06 15.33 3.21
CA LEU A 569 -13.45 14.92 3.36
C LEU A 569 -13.78 14.59 4.81
N LEU A 570 -13.27 13.45 5.31
CA LEU A 570 -13.57 12.94 6.64
C LEU A 570 -12.70 13.61 7.71
N ARG A 571 -12.94 13.25 8.98
CA ARG A 571 -12.30 13.87 10.14
C ARG A 571 -10.84 13.44 10.28
N ALA A 572 -9.95 14.41 10.45
CA ALA A 572 -8.64 14.22 11.06
C ALA A 572 -8.76 14.18 12.60
N VAL A 573 -8.09 13.22 13.24
CA VAL A 573 -8.07 13.01 14.69
C VAL A 573 -6.62 12.93 15.18
N LEU A 574 -6.18 13.95 15.92
CA LEU A 574 -4.92 13.93 16.65
C LEU A 574 -5.18 13.48 18.09
N LYS A 575 -4.37 12.55 18.61
CA LYS A 575 -4.40 12.13 20.01
C LYS A 575 -3.09 12.52 20.70
N LEU A 576 -3.20 13.16 21.86
CA LEU A 576 -2.13 13.76 22.65
C LEU A 576 -2.09 13.18 24.05
#